data_AF-A0AAV0DG00-F1
#
_entry.id   AF-A0AAV0DG00-F1
#
_cell.length_a   1.000
_cell.length_b   1.000
_cell.length_c   1.000
_cell.angle_alpha   90.00
_cell.angle_beta   90.00
_cell.angle_gamma   90.00
#
_symmetry.space_group_name_H-M   'P 1'
#
loop_
_entity.id
_entity.type
_entity.pdbx_description
1 polymer ?
#
loop_
_entity_poly.entity_id
_entity_poly.type
_entity_poly.pdbx_seq_one_letter_code
_entity_poly.pdbx_strand_id
1 'polypeptide(L)'
;MYAVGEVKMTTSDVQKGGGQRRLQASNTAMRNNCEVGGFVLWQKNPDLWFLELVISGCKISAGSDGKVAWTQSSSNSNPSKGPPRPLRMFFQGLDPRSTANLFLNGICIGEKKVGEEECFIVKVETSAEVLKAQSTSNTNAVHHTMWGSFSQRSGLLTQFQDTKLVRLKTTSGDDDDRSVFWETNMESVLEDYRYVEGVNIAHGGKTIAMIYRYGDDKSYRAKIEETWRIEEIDFNICGLCRDSFLPPAY
;
A
#
# COMPACT_ATOMS: atom_id res chain seq x y z
N MET A 1 -18.97 3.20 -0.46
CA MET A 1 -18.24 3.91 0.61
C MET A 1 -17.44 5.02 -0.04
N TYR A 2 -17.38 6.18 0.60
CA TYR A 2 -16.32 7.15 0.33
C TYR A 2 -15.59 7.48 1.62
N ALA A 3 -14.35 7.92 1.51
CA ALA A 3 -13.59 8.48 2.61
C ALA A 3 -12.77 9.68 2.12
N VAL A 4 -12.76 10.74 2.90
CA VAL A 4 -11.89 11.91 2.70
C VAL A 4 -11.00 12.05 3.91
N GLY A 5 -9.74 12.39 3.69
CA GLY A 5 -8.80 12.50 4.77
C GLY A 5 -7.53 13.24 4.42
N GLU A 6 -6.70 13.38 5.42
CA GLU A 6 -5.38 14.00 5.34
C GLU A 6 -4.30 12.94 5.47
N VAL A 7 -3.15 13.20 4.84
CA VAL A 7 -1.95 12.39 4.99
C VAL A 7 -0.74 13.30 5.15
N LYS A 8 0.11 12.93 6.11
CA LYS A 8 1.41 13.52 6.33
C LYS A 8 2.47 12.48 5.97
N MET A 9 3.29 12.78 4.97
CA MET A 9 4.30 11.86 4.44
C MET A 9 5.71 12.40 4.68
N THR A 10 6.66 11.51 4.94
CA THR A 10 8.09 11.82 4.96
C THR A 10 8.85 10.72 4.25
N THR A 11 9.68 11.09 3.29
CA THR A 11 10.50 10.14 2.51
C THR A 11 11.97 10.35 2.82
N SER A 12 12.71 9.26 2.93
CA SER A 12 14.17 9.27 3.03
C SER A 12 14.78 8.17 2.17
N ASP A 13 15.73 8.55 1.32
CA ASP A 13 16.49 7.64 0.48
C ASP A 13 17.86 7.38 1.09
N VAL A 14 18.27 6.12 1.11
CA VAL A 14 19.60 5.69 1.55
C VAL A 14 20.23 4.91 0.40
N GLN A 15 20.94 5.61 -0.48
CA GLN A 15 21.78 4.96 -1.49
C GLN A 15 23.08 4.46 -0.84
N LYS A 16 23.40 3.16 -0.98
CA LYS A 16 24.68 2.58 -0.52
C LYS A 16 25.53 2.09 -1.70
N GLY A 17 26.57 2.88 -2.05
CA GLY A 17 27.83 2.49 -2.71
C GLY A 17 27.82 2.26 -4.24
N GLY A 18 28.81 2.69 -5.05
CA GLY A 18 30.10 3.33 -4.75
C GLY A 18 30.79 4.00 -5.97
N GLY A 19 31.79 4.86 -5.69
CA GLY A 19 32.71 5.45 -6.68
C GLY A 19 32.49 6.95 -6.98
N GLN A 20 33.26 7.81 -6.29
CA GLN A 20 33.58 9.22 -6.58
C GLN A 20 32.71 9.99 -7.61
N ARG A 21 31.80 10.82 -7.10
CA ARG A 21 31.89 12.28 -7.27
C ARG A 21 31.13 12.94 -6.13
N ARG A 22 31.90 13.50 -5.20
CA ARG A 22 31.44 14.40 -4.14
C ARG A 22 30.94 15.66 -4.86
N LEU A 23 29.70 15.63 -5.36
CA LEU A 23 29.00 16.87 -5.68
C LEU A 23 28.79 17.59 -4.35
N GLN A 24 29.31 18.81 -4.33
CA GLN A 24 29.51 19.62 -3.16
C GLN A 24 28.25 19.64 -2.30
N ALA A 25 28.45 19.35 -1.02
CA ALA A 25 27.48 19.64 0.03
C ALA A 25 27.24 21.15 0.05
N SER A 26 26.23 21.61 -0.69
CA SER A 26 25.60 22.87 -0.39
C SER A 26 24.82 22.68 0.90
N ASN A 27 25.13 23.53 1.85
CA ASN A 27 24.69 23.57 3.23
C ASN A 27 23.18 23.88 3.37
N THR A 28 22.32 23.10 2.72
CA THR A 28 20.89 23.07 3.00
C THR A 28 20.66 21.95 4.00
N ALA A 29 20.28 22.35 5.22
CA ALA A 29 19.81 21.48 6.29
C ALA A 29 19.09 20.23 5.74
N MET A 30 19.27 19.09 6.41
CA MET A 30 18.33 17.97 6.39
C MET A 30 16.92 18.51 6.64
N ARG A 31 16.26 18.98 5.59
CA ARG A 31 14.83 19.19 5.60
C ARG A 31 14.27 17.80 5.47
N ASN A 32 13.85 17.24 6.61
CA ASN A 32 12.76 16.29 6.62
C ASN A 32 11.63 17.00 5.86
N ASN A 33 11.53 16.75 4.54
CA ASN A 33 10.43 17.26 3.73
C ASN A 33 9.22 16.44 4.14
N CYS A 34 8.65 16.86 5.25
CA CYS A 34 7.37 16.42 5.72
C CYS A 34 6.33 17.13 4.87
N GLU A 35 5.64 16.36 4.04
CA GLU A 35 4.66 16.85 3.10
C GLU A 35 3.27 16.54 3.65
N VAL A 36 2.38 17.52 3.63
CA VAL A 36 0.98 17.32 4.01
C VAL A 36 0.15 17.35 2.74
N GLY A 37 -0.79 16.42 2.66
CA GLY A 37 -1.66 16.24 1.52
C GLY A 37 -3.04 15.77 1.96
N GLY A 38 -3.94 15.71 0.99
CA GLY A 38 -5.30 15.20 1.16
C GLY A 38 -5.55 14.05 0.22
N PHE A 39 -6.48 13.17 0.59
CA PHE A 39 -6.93 12.09 -0.27
C PHE A 39 -8.46 11.98 -0.28
N VAL A 40 -8.97 11.47 -1.40
CA VAL A 40 -10.35 11.03 -1.56
C VAL A 40 -10.35 9.60 -2.06
N LEU A 41 -11.12 8.74 -1.40
CA LEU A 41 -11.29 7.35 -1.73
C LEU A 41 -12.75 7.05 -2.01
N TRP A 42 -13.02 6.31 -3.07
CA TRP A 42 -14.32 5.72 -3.37
C TRP A 42 -14.17 4.21 -3.49
N GLN A 43 -15.16 3.48 -2.96
CA GLN A 43 -15.23 2.04 -3.08
C GLN A 43 -16.68 1.60 -3.35
N LYS A 44 -16.83 0.66 -4.28
CA LYS A 44 -18.06 -0.06 -4.55
C LYS A 44 -17.77 -1.55 -4.66
N ASN A 45 -18.50 -2.35 -3.90
CA ASN A 45 -18.28 -3.79 -3.91
C ASN A 45 -18.96 -4.47 -5.11
N PRO A 46 -18.34 -5.53 -5.68
CA PRO A 46 -16.97 -5.99 -5.44
C PRO A 46 -15.93 -5.26 -6.30
N ASP A 47 -14.70 -5.11 -5.77
CA ASP A 47 -13.46 -4.78 -6.49
C ASP A 47 -13.38 -3.45 -7.27
N LEU A 48 -14.37 -2.57 -7.14
CA LEU A 48 -14.35 -1.22 -7.72
C LEU A 48 -13.83 -0.22 -6.69
N TRP A 49 -12.76 0.49 -7.05
CA TRP A 49 -12.23 1.53 -6.19
C TRP A 49 -11.51 2.64 -6.97
N PHE A 50 -11.47 3.84 -6.39
CA PHE A 50 -10.77 5.00 -6.93
C PHE A 50 -10.14 5.77 -5.77
N LEU A 51 -8.86 6.10 -5.89
CA LEU A 51 -8.11 6.92 -4.96
C LEU A 51 -7.54 8.12 -5.71
N GLU A 52 -7.73 9.31 -5.14
CA GLU A 52 -6.99 10.50 -5.52
C GLU A 52 -6.23 11.00 -4.31
N LEU A 53 -4.93 11.23 -4.49
CA LEU A 53 -4.02 11.76 -3.48
C LEU A 53 -3.36 13.01 -4.04
N VAL A 54 -3.40 14.11 -3.28
CA VAL A 54 -2.71 15.35 -3.61
C VAL A 54 -1.74 15.66 -2.48
N ILE A 55 -0.44 15.69 -2.78
CA ILE A 55 0.63 15.95 -1.81
C ILE A 55 1.74 16.78 -2.47
N SER A 56 2.19 17.85 -1.82
CA SER A 56 3.22 18.76 -2.37
C SER A 56 3.00 19.20 -3.82
N GLY A 57 1.75 19.47 -4.20
CA GLY A 57 1.38 19.87 -5.58
C GLY A 57 1.46 18.74 -6.61
N CYS A 58 1.81 17.52 -6.21
CA CYS A 58 1.71 16.32 -7.02
C CYS A 58 0.36 15.67 -6.81
N LYS A 59 -0.33 15.35 -7.91
CA LYS A 59 -1.56 14.57 -7.90
C LYS A 59 -1.28 13.16 -8.38
N ILE A 60 -1.77 12.18 -7.63
CA ILE A 60 -1.74 10.77 -7.98
C ILE A 60 -3.19 10.27 -7.98
N SER A 61 -3.62 9.70 -9.09
CA SER A 61 -4.93 9.06 -9.22
C SER A 61 -4.72 7.58 -9.50
N ALA A 62 -5.49 6.73 -8.85
CA ALA A 62 -5.44 5.29 -9.02
C ALA A 62 -6.83 4.69 -8.92
N GLY A 63 -7.07 3.55 -9.55
CA GLY A 63 -8.36 2.89 -9.44
C GLY A 63 -8.37 1.47 -9.97
N SER A 64 -9.52 0.82 -9.85
CA SER A 64 -9.81 -0.51 -10.37
C SER A 64 -11.26 -0.60 -10.81
N ASP A 65 -11.51 -1.14 -12.01
CA ASP A 65 -12.85 -1.43 -12.51
C ASP A 65 -13.30 -2.90 -12.24
N GLY A 66 -12.55 -3.59 -11.38
CA GLY A 66 -12.69 -5.02 -11.07
C GLY A 66 -12.01 -5.94 -12.11
N LYS A 67 -11.55 -5.41 -13.24
CA LYS A 67 -10.83 -6.16 -14.27
C LYS A 67 -9.40 -5.68 -14.45
N VAL A 68 -9.19 -4.37 -14.33
CA VAL A 68 -7.89 -3.71 -14.52
C VAL A 68 -7.70 -2.71 -13.39
N ALA A 69 -6.53 -2.77 -12.74
CA ALA A 69 -6.07 -1.69 -11.88
C ALA A 69 -5.26 -0.69 -12.71
N TRP A 70 -5.36 0.58 -12.39
CA TRP A 70 -4.67 1.66 -13.08
C TRP A 70 -4.13 2.71 -12.12
N THR A 71 -3.06 3.38 -12.53
CA THR A 71 -2.47 4.51 -11.79
C THR A 71 -1.97 5.58 -12.75
N GLN A 72 -2.10 6.84 -12.39
CA GLN A 72 -1.67 8.02 -13.12
C GLN A 72 -1.08 9.02 -12.13
N SER A 73 -0.02 9.72 -12.51
CA SER A 73 0.59 10.77 -11.69
C SER A 73 0.77 12.04 -12.49
N SER A 74 0.89 13.19 -11.84
CA SER A 74 1.21 14.46 -12.50
C SER A 74 2.52 14.40 -13.31
N SER A 75 3.45 13.54 -12.92
CA SER A 75 4.71 13.29 -13.64
C SER A 75 4.56 12.38 -14.87
N ASN A 76 3.44 11.64 -14.99
CA ASN A 76 3.18 10.78 -16.13
C ASN A 76 1.68 10.80 -16.47
N SER A 77 1.34 11.58 -17.49
CA SER A 77 -0.04 11.74 -17.96
C SER A 77 -0.62 10.44 -18.51
N ASN A 78 0.20 9.43 -18.79
CA ASN A 78 -0.29 8.14 -19.26
C ASN A 78 -0.62 7.18 -18.10
N PRO A 79 -1.90 6.83 -17.82
CA PRO A 79 -2.25 5.77 -16.90
C PRO A 79 -1.51 4.46 -17.21
N SER A 80 -0.76 4.00 -16.22
CA SER A 80 -0.25 2.64 -16.19
C SER A 80 -1.38 1.68 -15.83
N LYS A 81 -1.39 0.50 -16.43
CA LYS A 81 -2.42 -0.53 -16.23
C LYS A 81 -1.79 -1.83 -15.78
N GLY A 82 -2.51 -2.56 -14.93
CA GLY A 82 -2.07 -3.84 -14.40
C GLY A 82 -3.22 -4.76 -14.02
N PRO A 83 -2.89 -5.97 -13.55
CA PRO A 83 -3.90 -6.88 -13.03
C PRO A 83 -4.68 -6.23 -11.86
N PRO A 84 -5.94 -6.61 -11.64
CA PRO A 84 -6.75 -6.05 -10.57
C PRO A 84 -6.11 -6.38 -9.22
N ARG A 85 -6.06 -5.39 -8.33
CA ARG A 85 -5.50 -5.52 -6.99
C ARG A 85 -6.36 -4.73 -6.01
N PRO A 86 -6.64 -5.27 -4.81
CA PRO A 86 -7.29 -4.49 -3.76
C PRO A 86 -6.44 -3.27 -3.40
N LEU A 87 -7.09 -2.16 -3.06
CA LEU A 87 -6.38 -1.01 -2.51
C LEU A 87 -5.90 -1.35 -1.10
N ARG A 88 -4.61 -1.12 -0.84
CA ARG A 88 -3.99 -1.34 0.47
C ARG A 88 -4.80 -0.74 1.62
N MET A 89 -5.27 0.50 1.46
CA MET A 89 -5.94 1.26 2.52
C MET A 89 -7.18 0.53 3.05
N PHE A 90 -7.82 -0.33 2.24
CA PHE A 90 -8.92 -1.18 2.70
C PHE A 90 -8.53 -2.13 3.83
N PHE A 91 -7.29 -2.63 3.82
CA PHE A 91 -6.75 -3.53 4.84
C PHE A 91 -6.19 -2.80 6.06
N GLN A 92 -6.12 -1.47 6.02
CA GLN A 92 -5.68 -0.62 7.13
C GLN A 92 -6.88 -0.17 7.99
N GLY A 93 -7.83 -1.07 8.23
CA GLY A 93 -8.98 -0.81 9.10
C GLY A 93 -10.12 -0.01 8.48
N LEU A 94 -10.05 0.29 7.18
CA LEU A 94 -11.06 1.06 6.45
C LEU A 94 -12.20 0.22 5.89
N ASP A 95 -11.94 -1.03 5.52
CA ASP A 95 -12.98 -1.99 5.13
C ASP A 95 -12.81 -3.28 5.94
N PRO A 96 -13.55 -3.41 7.06
CA PRO A 96 -13.49 -4.61 7.89
C PRO A 96 -13.90 -5.90 7.16
N ARG A 97 -14.76 -5.80 6.13
CA ARG A 97 -15.14 -6.97 5.32
C ARG A 97 -13.98 -7.42 4.44
N SER A 98 -13.30 -6.48 3.78
CA SER A 98 -12.10 -6.79 3.00
C SER A 98 -10.99 -7.36 3.90
N THR A 99 -10.79 -6.78 5.09
CA THR A 99 -9.85 -7.30 6.09
C THR A 99 -10.21 -8.72 6.52
N ALA A 100 -11.47 -9.00 6.88
CA ALA A 100 -11.90 -10.33 7.28
C ALA A 100 -11.73 -11.35 6.14
N ASN A 101 -12.06 -10.98 4.91
CA ASN A 101 -11.87 -11.84 3.74
C ASN A 101 -10.38 -12.14 3.48
N LEU A 102 -9.49 -11.16 3.66
CA LEU A 102 -8.06 -11.34 3.49
C LEU A 102 -7.50 -12.41 4.44
N PHE A 103 -7.95 -12.38 5.70
CA PHE A 103 -7.49 -13.27 6.76
C PHE A 103 -8.36 -14.54 6.94
N LEU A 104 -9.33 -14.79 6.06
CA LEU A 104 -10.29 -15.90 6.19
C LEU A 104 -9.61 -17.26 6.32
N ASN A 105 -8.54 -17.49 5.55
CA ASN A 105 -7.73 -18.71 5.58
C ASN A 105 -6.38 -18.49 6.28
N GLY A 106 -6.28 -17.44 7.10
CA GLY A 106 -5.06 -17.12 7.82
C GLY A 106 -4.78 -18.11 8.94
N ILE A 107 -3.50 -18.24 9.29
CA ILE A 107 -3.03 -19.11 10.36
C ILE A 107 -2.67 -18.23 11.56
N CYS A 108 -3.23 -18.52 12.73
CA CYS A 108 -2.78 -17.89 13.97
C CYS A 108 -1.39 -18.44 14.34
N ILE A 109 -0.38 -17.56 14.40
CA ILE A 109 1.02 -17.94 14.61
C ILE A 109 1.53 -17.57 16.02
N GLY A 110 0.67 -16.97 16.85
CA GLY A 110 1.00 -16.62 18.22
C GLY A 110 0.32 -15.34 18.68
N GLU A 111 0.82 -14.81 19.78
CA GLU A 111 0.29 -13.61 20.44
C GLU A 111 1.42 -12.60 20.69
N LYS A 112 1.08 -11.32 20.68
CA LYS A 112 1.99 -10.25 21.07
C LYS A 112 1.22 -9.05 21.60
N LYS A 113 1.92 -8.25 22.40
CA LYS A 113 1.45 -6.91 22.78
C LYS A 113 1.78 -5.90 21.67
N VAL A 114 0.78 -5.12 21.24
CA VAL A 114 0.94 -4.00 20.32
C VAL A 114 0.50 -2.73 21.04
N GLY A 115 1.46 -1.89 21.41
CA GLY A 115 1.20 -0.76 22.31
C GLY A 115 0.70 -1.27 23.67
N GLU A 116 -0.53 -0.93 24.02
CA GLU A 116 -1.19 -1.40 25.25
C GLU A 116 -2.16 -2.57 25.04
N GLU A 117 -2.33 -3.05 23.80
CA GLU A 117 -3.31 -4.09 23.47
C GLU A 117 -2.67 -5.47 23.29
N GLU A 118 -3.23 -6.47 23.98
CA GLU A 118 -2.91 -7.87 23.74
C GLU A 118 -3.57 -8.33 22.44
N CYS A 119 -2.77 -8.91 21.53
CA CYS A 119 -3.22 -9.26 20.18
C CYS A 119 -2.88 -10.71 19.81
N PHE A 120 -3.74 -11.36 19.04
CA PHE A 120 -3.39 -12.55 18.28
C PHE A 120 -2.83 -12.17 16.90
N ILE A 121 -1.83 -12.91 16.42
CA ILE A 121 -1.16 -12.66 15.14
C ILE A 121 -1.65 -13.69 14.13
N VAL A 122 -2.33 -13.24 13.09
CA VAL A 122 -2.74 -14.08 11.96
C VAL A 122 -1.83 -13.80 10.77
N LYS A 123 -1.28 -14.86 10.18
CA LYS A 123 -0.43 -14.81 8.98
C LYS A 123 -1.19 -15.35 7.77
N VAL A 124 -1.03 -14.70 6.62
CA VAL A 124 -1.52 -15.16 5.32
C VAL A 124 -0.36 -15.16 4.35
N GLU A 125 -0.14 -16.30 3.69
CA GLU A 125 0.76 -16.40 2.55
C GLU A 125 -0.07 -16.45 1.27
N THR A 126 0.28 -15.61 0.30
CA THR A 126 -0.42 -15.55 -0.98
C THR A 126 -0.11 -16.80 -1.81
N SER A 127 -1.15 -17.45 -2.35
CA SER A 127 -0.98 -18.67 -3.14
C SER A 127 -0.24 -18.43 -4.46
N ALA A 128 0.38 -19.49 -4.99
CA ALA A 128 1.12 -19.42 -6.26
C ALA A 128 0.22 -18.99 -7.43
N GLU A 129 -1.06 -19.37 -7.43
CA GLU A 129 -2.04 -18.97 -8.45
C GLU A 129 -2.28 -17.46 -8.42
N VAL A 130 -2.45 -16.89 -7.23
CA VAL A 130 -2.66 -15.45 -7.06
C VAL A 130 -1.40 -14.66 -7.41
N LEU A 131 -0.22 -15.13 -7.00
CA LEU A 131 1.06 -14.51 -7.37
C LEU A 131 1.25 -14.51 -8.90
N LYS A 132 0.93 -15.62 -9.57
CA LYS A 132 0.97 -15.71 -11.03
C LYS A 132 -0.03 -14.75 -11.69
N ALA A 133 -1.25 -14.66 -11.17
CA ALA A 133 -2.26 -13.73 -11.67
C ALA A 133 -1.88 -12.25 -11.48
N GLN A 134 -1.08 -11.93 -10.46
CA GLN A 134 -0.56 -10.57 -10.22
C GLN A 134 0.71 -10.24 -11.02
N SER A 135 1.32 -11.22 -11.68
CA SER A 135 2.54 -11.03 -12.47
C SER A 135 2.23 -10.40 -13.84
N THR A 136 3.24 -9.78 -14.47
CA THR A 136 3.10 -9.13 -15.78
C THR A 136 4.07 -9.74 -16.79
N SER A 137 4.11 -9.21 -18.02
CA SER A 137 5.15 -9.59 -19.00
C SER A 137 6.56 -9.29 -18.50
N ASN A 138 6.73 -8.27 -17.65
CA ASN A 138 8.03 -7.75 -17.23
C ASN A 138 8.37 -8.07 -15.75
N THR A 139 7.41 -8.59 -14.98
CA THR A 139 7.58 -8.85 -13.55
C THR A 139 6.98 -10.19 -13.15
N ASN A 140 7.61 -10.82 -12.15
CA ASN A 140 7.14 -12.03 -11.50
C ASN A 140 6.97 -11.75 -10.00
N ALA A 141 5.77 -11.92 -9.45
CA ALA A 141 5.55 -11.85 -8.01
C ALA A 141 6.07 -13.15 -7.37
N VAL A 142 7.14 -13.05 -6.59
CA VAL A 142 7.84 -14.21 -6.02
C VAL A 142 7.21 -14.64 -4.71
N HIS A 143 6.90 -13.67 -3.86
CA HIS A 143 6.35 -13.92 -2.53
C HIS A 143 5.51 -12.72 -2.08
N HIS A 144 4.42 -12.98 -1.37
CA HIS A 144 3.60 -11.95 -0.75
C HIS A 144 2.98 -12.50 0.53
N THR A 145 3.40 -11.97 1.67
CA THR A 145 2.94 -12.42 2.99
C THR A 145 2.44 -11.23 3.79
N MET A 146 1.32 -11.44 4.46
CA MET A 146 0.65 -10.42 5.25
C MET A 146 0.43 -10.94 6.67
N TRP A 147 0.50 -10.04 7.64
CA TRP A 147 0.19 -10.33 9.03
C TRP A 147 -0.79 -9.31 9.58
N GLY A 148 -1.78 -9.79 10.31
CA GLY A 148 -2.72 -8.98 11.07
C GLY A 148 -2.57 -9.27 12.54
N SER A 149 -2.35 -8.24 13.35
CA SER A 149 -2.40 -8.33 14.81
C SER A 149 -3.75 -7.80 15.26
N PHE A 150 -4.59 -8.66 15.79
CA PHE A 150 -5.97 -8.35 16.16
C PHE A 150 -6.11 -8.34 17.68
N SER A 151 -6.71 -7.29 18.22
CA SER A 151 -6.98 -7.15 19.66
C SER A 151 -7.79 -8.34 20.17
N GLN A 152 -7.29 -9.03 21.20
CA GLN A 152 -8.00 -10.13 21.85
C GLN A 152 -9.31 -9.65 22.50
N ARG A 153 -9.36 -8.38 22.92
CA ARG A 153 -10.50 -7.76 23.58
C ARG A 153 -11.62 -7.38 22.62
N SER A 154 -11.28 -6.83 21.45
CA SER A 154 -12.27 -6.23 20.53
C SER A 154 -12.39 -6.96 19.19
N GLY A 155 -11.42 -7.81 18.83
CA GLY A 155 -11.30 -8.41 17.50
C GLY A 155 -10.88 -7.43 16.41
N LEU A 156 -10.65 -6.15 16.72
CA LEU A 156 -10.23 -5.14 15.74
C LEU A 156 -8.75 -5.32 15.38
N LEU A 157 -8.41 -4.97 14.14
CA LEU A 157 -7.04 -5.00 13.66
C LEU A 157 -6.25 -3.84 14.28
N THR A 158 -5.25 -4.13 15.10
CA THR A 158 -4.40 -3.11 15.75
C THR A 158 -3.17 -2.79 14.89
N GLN A 159 -2.64 -3.80 14.19
CA GLN A 159 -1.47 -3.65 13.33
C GLN A 159 -1.58 -4.54 12.09
N PHE A 160 -1.23 -3.97 10.94
CA PHE A 160 -1.12 -4.67 9.66
C PHE A 160 0.32 -4.64 9.15
N GLN A 161 0.84 -5.77 8.70
CA GLN A 161 2.15 -5.88 8.06
C GLN A 161 2.01 -6.56 6.69
N ASP A 162 2.78 -6.10 5.71
CA ASP A 162 2.77 -6.59 4.34
C ASP A 162 4.20 -6.63 3.79
N THR A 163 4.64 -7.81 3.37
CA THR A 163 5.92 -8.04 2.68
C THR A 163 5.67 -8.61 1.29
N LYS A 164 6.15 -7.91 0.27
CA LYS A 164 6.01 -8.32 -1.13
C LYS A 164 7.34 -8.28 -1.87
N LEU A 165 7.71 -9.40 -2.49
CA LEU A 165 8.88 -9.57 -3.32
C LEU A 165 8.49 -9.76 -4.79
N VAL A 166 9.08 -8.95 -5.66
CA VAL A 166 8.88 -9.00 -7.11
C VAL A 166 10.23 -9.10 -7.80
N ARG A 167 10.36 -10.06 -8.71
CA ARG A 167 11.52 -10.21 -9.61
C ARG A 167 11.20 -9.57 -10.96
N LEU A 168 12.13 -8.79 -11.51
CA LEU A 168 12.02 -8.31 -12.89
C LEU A 168 12.46 -9.42 -13.85
N LYS A 169 11.71 -9.57 -14.95
CA LYS A 169 12.07 -10.47 -16.06
C LYS A 169 13.06 -9.74 -16.96
N THR A 170 14.23 -10.33 -17.17
CA THR A 170 15.20 -9.86 -18.16
C THR A 170 14.83 -10.42 -19.54
N THR A 171 15.07 -9.64 -20.59
CA THR A 171 14.76 -10.02 -21.99
C THR A 171 15.77 -10.99 -22.60
N SER A 172 16.90 -11.23 -21.95
CA SER A 172 17.97 -12.14 -22.40
C SER A 172 17.90 -13.46 -21.61
N GLY A 173 17.57 -14.53 -22.32
CA GLY A 173 17.15 -15.82 -21.75
C GLY A 173 18.21 -16.73 -21.11
N ASP A 174 19.31 -16.22 -20.56
CA ASP A 174 20.27 -17.03 -19.80
C ASP A 174 21.12 -16.14 -18.89
N ASP A 175 20.72 -16.03 -17.62
CA ASP A 175 21.58 -15.85 -16.44
C ASP A 175 20.69 -15.56 -15.23
N ASP A 176 20.48 -16.56 -14.38
CA ASP A 176 19.72 -16.42 -13.12
C ASP A 176 20.41 -15.41 -12.16
N ASP A 177 21.72 -15.16 -12.37
CA ASP A 177 22.62 -14.36 -11.54
C ASP A 177 22.48 -12.83 -11.72
N ARG A 178 21.76 -12.36 -12.75
CA ARG A 178 21.52 -10.91 -13.00
C ARG A 178 20.09 -10.45 -12.69
N SER A 179 19.41 -11.19 -11.82
CA SER A 179 18.02 -10.92 -11.49
C SER A 179 17.88 -9.71 -10.59
N VAL A 180 17.11 -8.71 -11.03
CA VAL A 180 16.76 -7.55 -10.21
C VAL A 180 15.50 -7.84 -9.42
N PHE A 181 15.56 -7.58 -8.12
CA PHE A 181 14.47 -7.75 -7.18
C PHE A 181 14.02 -6.43 -6.58
N TRP A 182 12.72 -6.33 -6.33
CA TRP A 182 12.11 -5.31 -5.50
C TRP A 182 11.38 -5.96 -4.34
N GLU A 183 11.76 -5.57 -3.13
CA GLU A 183 11.06 -5.95 -1.91
C GLU A 183 10.42 -4.72 -1.29
N THR A 184 9.15 -4.83 -0.92
CA THR A 184 8.44 -3.83 -0.14
C THR A 184 8.04 -4.46 1.18
N ASN A 185 8.49 -3.87 2.29
CA ASN A 185 8.08 -4.23 3.64
C ASN A 185 7.30 -3.08 4.22
N MET A 186 6.13 -3.35 4.78
CA MET A 186 5.25 -2.33 5.31
C MET A 186 4.71 -2.75 6.66
N GLU A 187 4.56 -1.76 7.53
CA GLU A 187 3.98 -1.91 8.85
C GLU A 187 3.07 -0.72 9.13
N SER A 188 1.83 -0.99 9.52
CA SER A 188 0.80 0.01 9.81
C SER A 188 0.20 -0.25 11.18
N VAL A 189 0.17 0.75 12.04
CA VAL A 189 -0.59 0.74 13.29
C VAL A 189 -1.86 1.54 13.08
N LEU A 190 -2.99 0.97 13.50
CA LEU A 190 -4.32 1.51 13.29
C LEU A 190 -4.86 2.07 14.61
N GLU A 191 -5.47 3.24 14.55
CA GLU A 191 -5.94 3.98 15.71
C GLU A 191 -7.30 4.64 15.46
N ASP A 192 -7.89 5.17 16.53
CA ASP A 192 -9.13 5.93 16.49
C ASP A 192 -10.27 5.19 15.77
N TYR A 193 -10.53 3.96 16.23
CA TYR A 193 -11.67 3.20 15.75
C TYR A 193 -12.97 3.87 16.20
N ARG A 194 -13.81 4.24 15.24
CA ARG A 194 -15.13 4.85 15.48
C ARG A 194 -16.21 4.04 14.80
N TYR A 195 -17.41 4.11 15.37
CA TYR A 195 -18.58 3.42 14.85
C TYR A 195 -19.27 4.29 13.79
N VAL A 196 -19.35 3.79 12.56
CA VAL A 196 -19.99 4.44 11.41
C VAL A 196 -20.98 3.45 10.79
N GLU A 197 -22.27 3.80 10.78
CA GLU A 197 -23.36 2.97 10.24
C GLU A 197 -23.33 1.48 10.64
N GLY A 198 -22.97 1.16 11.88
CA GLY A 198 -22.94 -0.24 12.32
C GLY A 198 -21.56 -0.89 12.33
N VAL A 199 -20.54 -0.21 11.80
CA VAL A 199 -19.22 -0.79 11.51
C VAL A 199 -18.12 0.02 12.21
N ASN A 200 -17.15 -0.67 12.83
CA ASN A 200 -15.98 -0.01 13.42
C ASN A 200 -14.92 0.24 12.35
N ILE A 201 -14.57 1.51 12.15
CA ILE A 201 -13.61 1.96 11.13
C ILE A 201 -12.48 2.73 11.80
N ALA A 202 -11.23 2.39 11.45
CA ALA A 202 -10.06 3.15 11.89
C ALA A 202 -10.07 4.53 11.22
N HIS A 203 -10.08 5.59 12.00
CA HIS A 203 -10.01 6.97 11.51
C HIS A 203 -8.60 7.54 11.50
N GLY A 204 -7.62 6.78 11.94
CA GLY A 204 -6.23 7.18 11.83
C GLY A 204 -5.27 6.01 11.82
N GLY A 205 -4.04 6.31 11.46
CA GLY A 205 -2.97 5.34 11.54
C GLY A 205 -1.62 5.92 11.15
N LYS A 206 -0.58 5.17 11.51
CA LYS A 206 0.78 5.43 11.07
C LYS A 206 1.28 4.24 10.30
N THR A 207 1.85 4.49 9.12
CA THR A 207 2.45 3.48 8.27
C THR A 207 3.91 3.78 8.00
N ILE A 208 4.75 2.76 8.04
CA ILE A 208 6.13 2.81 7.59
C ILE A 208 6.27 1.80 6.46
N ALA A 209 6.74 2.26 5.31
CA ALA A 209 7.08 1.42 4.17
C ALA A 209 8.58 1.50 3.91
N MET A 210 9.22 0.35 3.76
CA MET A 210 10.61 0.20 3.35
C MET A 210 10.62 -0.45 1.98
N ILE A 211 11.30 0.19 1.03
CA ILE A 211 11.44 -0.32 -0.33
C ILE A 211 12.91 -0.65 -0.54
N TYR A 212 13.18 -1.86 -0.99
CA TYR A 212 14.51 -2.36 -1.33
C TYR A 212 14.55 -2.74 -2.79
N ARG A 213 15.63 -2.35 -3.47
CA ARG A 213 16.02 -2.91 -4.77
C ARG A 213 17.40 -3.51 -4.63
N TYR A 214 17.55 -4.74 -5.07
CA TYR A 214 18.83 -5.45 -5.06
C TYR A 214 18.93 -6.41 -6.25
N GLY A 215 20.12 -6.94 -6.49
CA GLY A 215 20.47 -7.62 -7.74
C GLY A 215 21.02 -6.65 -8.77
N ASP A 216 21.98 -7.15 -9.57
CA ASP A 216 22.92 -6.34 -10.35
C ASP A 216 23.81 -5.42 -9.47
N ASP A 217 24.65 -4.58 -10.06
CA ASP A 217 25.61 -3.70 -9.35
C ASP A 217 24.98 -2.51 -8.58
N LYS A 218 23.64 -2.47 -8.43
CA LYS A 218 22.92 -1.33 -7.85
C LYS A 218 21.97 -1.75 -6.75
N SER A 219 22.25 -1.26 -5.53
CA SER A 219 21.31 -1.33 -4.41
C SER A 219 20.62 0.01 -4.18
N TYR A 220 19.32 -0.05 -3.88
CA TYR A 220 18.54 1.11 -3.48
C TYR A 220 17.69 0.76 -2.27
N ARG A 221 17.58 1.71 -1.35
CA ARG A 221 16.71 1.62 -0.18
C ARG A 221 16.00 2.95 0.03
N ALA A 222 14.69 2.89 0.21
CA ALA A 222 13.89 4.02 0.63
C ALA A 222 13.06 3.66 1.86
N LYS A 223 12.78 4.69 2.67
CA LYS A 223 11.81 4.63 3.76
C LYS A 223 10.79 5.74 3.55
N ILE A 224 9.52 5.36 3.57
CA ILE A 224 8.38 6.28 3.54
C ILE A 224 7.64 6.11 4.86
N GLU A 225 7.38 7.23 5.53
CA GLU A 225 6.56 7.29 6.75
C GLU A 225 5.31 8.09 6.45
N GLU A 226 4.15 7.52 6.74
CA GLU A 226 2.83 8.11 6.52
C GLU A 226 2.12 8.18 7.87
N THR A 227 1.47 9.32 8.15
CA THR A 227 0.45 9.42 9.19
C THR A 227 -0.81 9.91 8.51
N TRP A 228 -1.88 9.15 8.57
CA TRP A 228 -3.13 9.46 7.88
C TRP A 228 -4.28 9.59 8.88
N ARG A 229 -5.26 10.39 8.50
CA ARG A 229 -6.50 10.60 9.26
C ARG A 229 -7.67 10.70 8.31
N ILE A 230 -8.78 10.07 8.68
CA ILE A 230 -10.06 10.20 7.99
C ILE A 230 -10.86 11.30 8.67
N GLU A 231 -11.27 12.27 7.88
CA GLU A 231 -12.11 13.39 8.32
C GLU A 231 -13.58 13.06 8.12
N GLU A 232 -13.89 12.44 7.00
CA GLU A 232 -15.25 12.13 6.57
C GLU A 232 -15.29 10.73 5.96
N ILE A 233 -16.30 9.95 6.34
CA ILE A 233 -16.56 8.63 5.78
C ILE A 233 -18.06 8.37 5.80
N ASP A 234 -18.56 7.79 4.72
CA ASP A 234 -19.95 7.37 4.63
C ASP A 234 -20.12 6.18 3.67
N PHE A 235 -21.23 5.47 3.83
CA PHE A 235 -21.58 4.30 3.06
C PHE A 235 -22.78 4.58 2.14
N ASN A 236 -23.12 3.59 1.30
CA ASN A 236 -24.36 3.62 0.51
C ASN A 236 -24.58 4.85 -0.40
N ILE A 237 -23.50 5.47 -0.88
CA ILE A 237 -23.57 6.65 -1.75
C ILE A 237 -24.34 6.38 -3.04
N CYS A 238 -25.39 7.16 -3.24
CA CYS A 238 -26.21 7.15 -4.44
C CYS A 238 -25.43 7.68 -5.65
N GLY A 239 -25.70 7.14 -6.85
CA GLY A 239 -25.14 7.65 -8.11
C GLY A 239 -23.75 7.16 -8.47
N LEU A 240 -23.11 6.33 -7.63
CA LEU A 240 -21.82 5.71 -7.98
C LEU A 240 -21.99 4.61 -9.03
N CYS A 241 -21.68 4.95 -10.28
CA CYS A 241 -21.72 4.02 -11.41
C CYS A 241 -20.35 3.39 -11.68
N ARG A 242 -20.29 2.41 -12.59
CA ARG A 242 -19.03 1.73 -12.94
C ARG A 242 -18.04 2.69 -13.63
N ASP A 243 -18.55 3.66 -14.38
CA ASP A 243 -17.72 4.57 -15.18
C ASP A 243 -16.85 5.48 -14.30
N SER A 244 -17.25 5.70 -13.04
CA SER A 244 -16.48 6.41 -12.02
C SER A 244 -15.14 5.73 -11.67
N PHE A 245 -14.93 4.48 -12.08
CA PHE A 245 -13.75 3.68 -11.75
C PHE A 245 -12.87 3.35 -12.96
N LEU A 246 -13.28 3.80 -14.16
CA LEU A 246 -12.50 3.58 -15.37
C LEU A 246 -11.23 4.45 -15.36
N PRO A 247 -10.14 3.99 -16.02
CA PRO A 247 -8.99 4.84 -16.23
C PRO A 247 -9.42 6.09 -17.02
N PRO A 248 -8.76 7.25 -16.80
CA PRO A 248 -9.01 8.44 -17.58
C PRO A 248 -8.97 8.14 -19.09
N ALA A 249 -9.99 8.62 -19.81
CA ALA A 249 -10.02 8.53 -21.26
C ALA A 249 -8.95 9.47 -21.84
N TYR A 250 -8.29 9.00 -22.91
CA TYR A 250 -7.38 9.80 -23.71
C TYR A 250 -8.09 10.34 -24.94
#